data_AF-A0A7Z7J6Y7-F1
#
_entry.id   AF-A0A7Z7J6Y7-F1
#
_cell.length_a   1.000
_cell.length_b   1.000
_cell.length_c   1.000
_cell.angle_alpha   90.00
_cell.angle_beta   90.00
_cell.angle_gamma   90.00
#
_symmetry.space_group_name_H-M   'P 1'
#
loop_
_entity.id
_entity.type
_entity.pdbx_description
1 polymer ?
#
loop_
_entity_poly.entity_id
_entity_poly.type
_entity_poly.pdbx_seq_one_letter_code
_entity_poly.pdbx_strand_id
1 'polypeptide(L)'
;MAGAALARLFDPLLSPELLSVVVNPAVKSLADRIEALLPQTQCTKCGFSGCRPYAEAMASGEAACNRCPPGGAQGIERLAALLGTEPLPLDPERGTEQPRAVARIDESLCIGCTLCIQACPVDAIAGAAKQMHTVIPDLCTGCDLCVPPCPVDCIDMVPVTGTRTGWDAWSQAQADAAQARYLARTARLVREREENDARLAAKAAAKLAAVQAESPENDAERAAQERKRAIIQAAIERARQKQQAARPRNTENVSAAVQAQIDAADARRARAGLTPGQDDPNTGQDPATDRKQEP
;
A
#
# COMPACT_ATOMS: atom_id res chain seq x y z
N MET A 1 -0.35 -45.58 67.11
CA MET A 1 0.23 -44.25 67.39
C MET A 1 1.06 -43.87 66.17
N ALA A 2 0.47 -43.21 65.17
CA ALA A 2 0.24 -41.77 65.07
C ALA A 2 1.55 -40.99 64.83
N GLY A 3 1.69 -40.43 63.62
CA GLY A 3 2.73 -39.46 63.24
C GLY A 3 2.94 -39.48 61.72
N ALA A 4 2.90 -38.40 60.97
CA ALA A 4 2.48 -37.01 61.20
C ALA A 4 2.20 -36.41 59.81
N ALA A 5 1.27 -35.45 59.77
CA ALA A 5 0.70 -34.88 58.55
C ALA A 5 1.59 -33.82 57.87
N LEU A 6 1.33 -33.69 56.56
CA LEU A 6 1.44 -32.53 55.66
C LEU A 6 1.79 -31.16 56.30
N ALA A 7 2.84 -30.52 55.79
CA ALA A 7 2.89 -29.07 55.51
C ALA A 7 4.23 -28.66 54.87
N ARG A 8 4.23 -28.29 53.58
CA ARG A 8 5.15 -27.29 52.96
C ARG A 8 4.36 -26.61 51.84
N LEU A 9 3.68 -25.50 52.13
CA LEU A 9 4.16 -24.14 51.88
C LEU A 9 4.61 -23.97 50.42
N PHE A 10 3.63 -23.77 49.54
CA PHE A 10 3.81 -23.10 48.26
C PHE A 10 3.75 -21.59 48.54
N ASP A 11 4.87 -20.89 48.40
CA ASP A 11 4.91 -19.43 48.39
C ASP A 11 5.25 -18.98 46.94
N PRO A 12 4.43 -18.13 46.30
CA PRO A 12 4.54 -17.78 44.89
C PRO A 12 5.30 -16.46 44.73
N LEU A 13 6.57 -16.53 44.33
CA LEU A 13 7.32 -15.35 43.91
C LEU A 13 8.10 -15.65 42.63
N LEU A 14 7.40 -15.62 41.51
CA LEU A 14 7.99 -15.17 40.25
C LEU A 14 6.90 -14.47 39.43
N SER A 15 6.84 -13.15 39.60
CA SER A 15 5.93 -12.26 38.90
C SER A 15 6.13 -12.36 37.37
N PRO A 16 5.06 -12.58 36.58
CA PRO A 16 5.12 -12.45 35.14
C PRO A 16 4.89 -10.98 34.77
N GLU A 17 5.88 -10.14 35.00
CA GLU A 17 5.90 -8.85 34.33
C GLU A 17 6.38 -9.05 32.88
N LEU A 18 5.52 -8.59 31.97
CA LEU A 18 5.87 -8.01 30.68
C LEU A 18 6.32 -8.96 29.57
N LEU A 19 5.33 -9.46 28.82
CA LEU A 19 5.49 -9.63 27.37
C LEU A 19 4.26 -9.11 26.60
N SER A 20 3.92 -7.84 26.82
CA SER A 20 3.17 -7.08 25.82
C SER A 20 4.14 -6.73 24.69
N VAL A 21 4.09 -7.45 23.58
CA VAL A 21 4.77 -7.03 22.34
C VAL A 21 3.99 -5.86 21.77
N VAL A 22 4.26 -4.67 22.31
CA VAL A 22 4.06 -3.42 21.60
C VAL A 22 5.02 -3.48 20.43
N VAL A 23 4.50 -3.49 19.20
CA VAL A 23 5.35 -3.44 18.00
C VAL A 23 6.05 -2.09 18.04
N ASN A 24 7.30 -2.09 18.52
CA ASN A 24 8.12 -0.91 18.61
C ASN A 24 8.53 -0.53 17.17
N PRO A 25 8.20 0.66 16.66
CA PRO A 25 8.60 1.10 15.32
C PRO A 25 10.12 1.15 15.12
N ALA A 26 10.91 1.02 16.19
CA ALA A 26 12.36 0.88 16.11
C ALA A 26 12.87 -0.53 15.71
N VAL A 27 12.05 -1.58 15.81
CA VAL A 27 12.45 -2.97 15.48
C VAL A 27 11.93 -3.34 14.09
N LYS A 28 12.86 -3.48 13.13
CA LYS A 28 12.52 -3.96 11.78
C LYS A 28 11.89 -5.34 11.84
N SER A 29 10.70 -5.48 11.28
CA SER A 29 10.01 -6.76 11.13
C SER A 29 10.79 -7.70 10.19
N LEU A 30 10.42 -8.99 10.17
CA LEU A 30 10.99 -9.93 9.20
C LEU A 30 10.71 -9.47 7.76
N ALA A 31 9.49 -9.00 7.48
CA ALA A 31 9.13 -8.44 6.17
C ALA A 31 9.99 -7.22 5.79
N ASP A 32 10.32 -6.33 6.75
CA ASP A 32 11.21 -5.19 6.47
C ASP A 32 12.62 -5.64 6.09
N ARG A 33 13.16 -6.66 6.78
CA ARG A 33 14.48 -7.21 6.48
C ARG A 33 14.49 -7.92 5.14
N ILE A 34 13.44 -8.67 4.82
CA ILE A 34 13.27 -9.33 3.53
C ILE A 34 13.17 -8.30 2.39
N GLU A 35 12.33 -7.28 2.56
CA GLU A 35 12.16 -6.24 1.56
C GLU A 35 13.49 -5.53 1.27
N ALA A 36 14.29 -5.24 2.30
CA ALA A 36 15.62 -4.63 2.14
C ALA A 36 16.62 -5.50 1.34
N LEU A 37 16.37 -6.82 1.24
CA LEU A 37 17.17 -7.75 0.42
C LEU A 37 16.61 -7.94 -0.99
N LEU A 38 15.49 -7.31 -1.35
CA LEU A 38 14.95 -7.33 -2.71
C LEU A 38 15.63 -6.23 -3.56
N PRO A 39 15.69 -6.39 -4.89
CA PRO A 39 16.32 -5.41 -5.78
C PRO A 39 15.47 -4.13 -5.96
N GLN A 40 14.28 -4.05 -5.35
CA GLN A 40 13.43 -2.86 -5.33
C GLN A 40 13.02 -2.35 -6.72
N THR A 41 12.90 -3.26 -7.70
CA THR A 41 12.49 -2.89 -9.06
C THR A 41 10.99 -2.60 -9.19
N GLN A 42 10.17 -3.14 -8.28
CA GLN A 42 8.70 -3.07 -8.32
C GLN A 42 8.07 -3.67 -9.59
N CYS A 43 8.78 -4.55 -10.30
CA CYS A 43 8.37 -5.07 -11.62
C CYS A 43 7.21 -6.08 -11.62
N THR A 44 6.74 -6.53 -10.46
CA THR A 44 5.65 -7.52 -10.30
C THR A 44 5.90 -8.93 -10.88
N LYS A 45 7.08 -9.21 -11.46
CA LYS A 45 7.43 -10.51 -12.07
C LYS A 45 7.32 -11.72 -11.13
N CYS A 46 7.45 -11.49 -9.82
CA CYS A 46 7.23 -12.52 -8.81
C CYS A 46 5.76 -12.93 -8.64
N GLY A 47 4.81 -12.22 -9.24
CA GLY A 47 3.36 -12.44 -9.11
C GLY A 47 2.69 -11.64 -7.99
N PHE A 48 3.41 -10.69 -7.39
CA PHE A 48 2.88 -9.76 -6.38
C PHE A 48 2.88 -8.33 -6.93
N SER A 49 2.08 -7.44 -6.33
CA SER A 49 1.96 -6.04 -6.79
C SER A 49 3.19 -5.17 -6.52
N GLY A 50 4.18 -5.66 -5.78
CA GLY A 50 5.42 -4.96 -5.49
C GLY A 50 6.36 -5.77 -4.59
N CYS A 51 7.47 -5.16 -4.19
CA CYS A 51 8.45 -5.81 -3.32
C CYS A 51 7.91 -6.03 -1.90
N ARG A 52 7.17 -5.07 -1.32
CA ARG A 52 6.56 -5.19 0.01
C ARG A 52 5.60 -6.38 0.15
N PRO A 53 4.57 -6.55 -0.72
CA PRO A 53 3.67 -7.70 -0.59
C PRO A 53 4.35 -9.05 -0.76
N TYR A 54 5.39 -9.12 -1.61
CA TYR A 54 6.19 -10.36 -1.72
C TYR A 54 7.00 -10.62 -0.44
N ALA A 55 7.57 -9.57 0.17
CA ALA A 55 8.28 -9.68 1.44
C ALA A 55 7.37 -10.12 2.59
N GLU A 56 6.14 -9.60 2.65
CA GLU A 56 5.13 -10.01 3.62
C GLU A 56 4.73 -11.49 3.44
N ALA A 57 4.47 -11.91 2.20
CA ALA A 57 4.14 -13.30 1.91
C ALA A 57 5.30 -14.27 2.22
N MET A 58 6.55 -13.87 2.03
CA MET A 58 7.70 -14.66 2.49
C MET A 58 7.78 -14.70 4.01
N ALA A 59 7.55 -13.58 4.68
CA ALA A 59 7.59 -13.51 6.15
C ALA A 59 6.49 -14.35 6.82
N SER A 60 5.33 -14.51 6.18
CA SER A 60 4.24 -15.38 6.65
C SER A 60 4.37 -16.84 6.19
N GLY A 61 5.34 -17.17 5.34
CA GLY A 61 5.52 -18.51 4.79
C GLY A 61 4.57 -18.87 3.64
N GLU A 62 3.85 -17.89 3.08
CA GLU A 62 2.92 -18.06 1.95
C GLU A 62 3.63 -18.06 0.58
N ALA A 63 4.87 -17.58 0.52
CA ALA A 63 5.65 -17.54 -0.72
C ALA A 63 7.09 -18.01 -0.51
N ALA A 64 7.61 -18.75 -1.49
CA ALA A 64 9.02 -19.14 -1.54
C ALA A 64 9.92 -17.96 -1.93
N CYS A 65 11.18 -18.00 -1.49
CA CYS A 65 12.19 -16.96 -1.74
C CYS A 65 12.80 -16.96 -3.16
N ASN A 66 12.43 -17.94 -4.00
CA ASN A 66 12.99 -18.16 -5.33
C ASN A 66 12.16 -17.56 -6.47
N ARG A 67 11.31 -16.54 -6.22
CA ARG A 67 10.37 -16.02 -7.22
C ARG A 67 10.77 -14.65 -7.80
N CYS A 68 11.97 -14.13 -7.52
CA CYS A 68 12.40 -12.80 -7.98
C CYS A 68 13.45 -12.87 -9.11
N PRO A 69 13.05 -12.83 -10.40
CA PRO A 69 14.00 -12.87 -11.52
C PRO A 69 15.06 -11.76 -11.49
N PRO A 70 14.74 -10.49 -11.18
CA PRO A 70 15.75 -9.44 -11.08
C PRO A 70 16.73 -9.63 -9.92
N GLY A 71 16.34 -10.38 -8.87
CA GLY A 71 17.22 -10.72 -7.77
C GLY A 71 18.22 -11.81 -8.16
N GLY A 72 17.85 -12.67 -9.11
CA GLY A 72 18.71 -13.75 -9.61
C GLY A 72 19.10 -14.77 -8.53
N ALA A 73 20.03 -15.66 -8.87
CA ALA A 73 20.54 -16.67 -7.92
C ALA A 73 21.07 -16.02 -6.62
N GLN A 74 21.85 -14.95 -6.76
CA GLN A 74 22.44 -14.21 -5.64
C GLN A 74 21.37 -13.63 -4.69
N GLY A 75 20.25 -13.14 -5.23
CA GLY A 75 19.15 -12.64 -4.41
C GLY A 75 18.46 -13.76 -3.63
N ILE A 76 18.29 -14.92 -4.26
CA ILE A 76 17.71 -16.10 -3.62
C ILE A 76 18.59 -16.58 -2.47
N GLU A 77 19.90 -16.66 -2.67
CA GLU A 77 20.85 -17.02 -1.62
C GLU A 77 20.77 -16.08 -0.41
N ARG A 78 20.72 -14.76 -0.67
CA ARG A 78 20.60 -13.75 0.39
C ARG A 78 19.30 -13.89 1.19
N LEU A 79 18.19 -14.12 0.49
CA LEU A 79 16.88 -14.32 1.12
C LEU A 79 16.82 -15.65 1.90
N ALA A 80 17.32 -16.73 1.32
CA ALA A 80 17.38 -18.04 1.94
C ALA A 80 18.22 -18.03 3.22
N ALA A 81 19.37 -17.35 3.21
CA ALA A 81 20.19 -17.14 4.40
C ALA A 81 19.45 -16.38 5.51
N LEU A 82 18.66 -15.35 5.17
CA LEU A 82 17.84 -14.62 6.15
C LEU A 82 16.70 -15.48 6.71
N LEU A 83 16.10 -16.33 5.88
CA LEU A 83 14.96 -17.18 6.23
C LEU A 83 15.38 -18.49 6.91
N GLY A 84 16.67 -18.85 6.86
CA GLY A 84 17.17 -20.13 7.38
C GLY A 84 16.74 -21.32 6.53
N THR A 85 16.60 -21.14 5.21
CA THR A 85 16.19 -22.19 4.26
C THR A 85 17.31 -22.48 3.26
N GLU A 86 17.26 -23.64 2.62
CA GLU A 86 18.15 -23.95 1.48
C GLU A 86 17.74 -23.11 0.24
N PRO A 87 18.68 -22.52 -0.50
CA PRO A 87 18.37 -21.82 -1.75
C PRO A 87 17.83 -22.78 -2.81
N LEU A 88 16.70 -22.42 -3.40
CA LEU A 88 16.12 -23.11 -4.55
C LEU A 88 16.54 -22.43 -5.86
N PRO A 89 16.55 -23.13 -7.00
CA PRO A 89 16.66 -22.49 -8.30
C PRO A 89 15.54 -21.48 -8.51
N LEU A 90 15.79 -20.42 -9.31
CA LEU A 90 14.76 -19.45 -9.69
C LEU A 90 13.53 -20.17 -10.28
N ASP A 91 12.35 -19.83 -9.79
CA ASP A 91 11.07 -20.35 -10.26
C ASP A 91 10.90 -20.04 -11.77
N PRO A 92 10.93 -21.07 -12.65
CA PRO A 92 10.87 -20.87 -14.09
C PRO A 92 9.54 -20.26 -14.55
N GLU A 93 8.46 -20.37 -13.77
CA GLU A 93 7.18 -19.74 -14.08
C GLU A 93 7.24 -18.21 -13.93
N ARG A 94 8.24 -17.68 -13.24
CA ARG A 94 8.45 -16.23 -13.05
C ARG A 94 9.39 -15.63 -14.08
N GLY A 95 9.96 -16.45 -14.95
CA GLY A 95 10.90 -16.04 -15.99
C GLY A 95 12.36 -16.33 -15.62
N THR A 96 13.27 -15.69 -16.34
CA THR A 96 14.71 -15.94 -16.23
C THR A 96 15.45 -14.75 -15.64
N GLU A 97 16.58 -15.02 -14.99
CA GLU A 97 17.55 -14.00 -14.63
C GLU A 97 18.18 -13.44 -15.91
N GLN A 98 18.23 -12.11 -16.05
CA GLN A 98 18.68 -11.41 -17.26
C GLN A 98 19.49 -10.17 -16.90
N PRO A 99 20.33 -9.64 -17.81
CA PRO A 99 20.98 -8.37 -17.62
C PRO A 99 19.99 -7.24 -17.38
N ARG A 100 20.38 -6.27 -16.57
CA ARG A 100 19.53 -5.13 -16.28
C ARG A 100 19.40 -4.25 -17.52
N ALA A 101 18.16 -3.95 -17.87
CA ALA A 101 17.81 -3.00 -18.91
C ALA A 101 17.26 -1.71 -18.31
N VAL A 102 17.31 -0.63 -19.08
CA VAL A 102 16.64 0.63 -18.78
C VAL A 102 15.70 0.99 -19.92
N ALA A 103 14.59 1.63 -19.60
CA ALA A 103 13.67 2.13 -20.61
C ALA A 103 14.34 3.26 -21.43
N ARG A 104 14.02 3.32 -22.71
CA ARG A 104 14.31 4.41 -23.64
C ARG A 104 13.03 4.75 -24.38
N ILE A 105 12.72 6.04 -24.47
CA ILE A 105 11.56 6.52 -25.20
C ILE A 105 12.08 7.12 -26.50
N ASP A 106 11.52 6.72 -27.64
CA ASP A 106 11.74 7.43 -28.91
C ASP A 106 10.94 8.74 -28.88
N GLU A 107 11.64 9.85 -28.72
CA GLU A 107 11.03 11.18 -28.63
C GLU A 107 10.31 11.61 -29.92
N SER A 108 10.64 11.03 -31.07
CA SER A 108 10.01 11.36 -32.35
C SER A 108 8.60 10.77 -32.49
N LEU A 109 8.34 9.66 -31.79
CA LEU A 109 7.05 8.96 -31.78
C LEU A 109 6.18 9.34 -30.58
N CYS A 110 6.79 9.87 -29.51
CA CYS A 110 6.09 10.18 -28.28
C CYS A 110 5.02 11.27 -28.45
N ILE A 111 3.75 10.93 -28.16
CA ILE A 111 2.62 11.86 -28.24
C ILE A 111 2.31 12.62 -26.94
N GLY A 112 3.11 12.43 -25.89
CA GLY A 112 2.89 13.11 -24.61
C GLY A 112 1.62 12.69 -23.85
N CYS A 113 1.21 11.42 -23.92
CA CYS A 113 -0.04 10.92 -23.31
C CYS A 113 0.00 10.76 -21.77
N THR A 114 1.19 10.74 -21.16
CA THR A 114 1.50 10.62 -19.72
C THR A 114 1.24 9.25 -19.07
N LEU A 115 0.75 8.25 -19.81
CA LEU A 115 0.48 6.92 -19.26
C LEU A 115 1.75 6.23 -18.73
N CYS A 116 2.90 6.42 -19.39
CA CYS A 116 4.19 5.90 -18.91
C CYS A 116 4.63 6.53 -17.58
N ILE A 117 4.40 7.83 -17.36
CA ILE A 117 4.69 8.53 -16.10
C ILE A 117 3.81 7.98 -14.97
N GLN A 118 2.55 7.66 -15.27
CA GLN A 118 1.63 7.07 -14.29
C GLN A 118 2.03 5.63 -13.93
N ALA A 119 2.57 4.87 -14.89
CA ALA A 119 3.02 3.51 -14.66
C ALA A 119 4.40 3.42 -13.96
N CYS A 120 5.25 4.44 -14.09
CA CYS A 120 6.60 4.40 -13.52
C CYS A 120 6.57 4.41 -11.97
N PRO A 121 7.03 3.35 -11.28
CA PRO A 121 6.95 3.25 -9.83
C PRO A 121 7.95 4.17 -9.09
N VAL A 122 8.97 4.67 -9.77
CA VAL A 122 10.10 5.39 -9.16
C VAL A 122 10.31 6.80 -9.75
N ASP A 123 9.34 7.33 -10.49
CA ASP A 123 9.42 8.66 -11.13
C ASP A 123 10.63 8.86 -12.05
N ALA A 124 11.06 7.82 -12.77
CA ALA A 124 12.21 7.90 -13.66
C ALA A 124 11.90 8.52 -15.04
N ILE A 125 10.68 9.00 -15.28
CA ILE A 125 10.26 9.55 -16.58
C ILE A 125 9.89 11.02 -16.39
N ALA A 126 10.53 11.88 -17.18
CA ALA A 126 10.31 13.33 -17.18
C ALA A 126 9.52 13.77 -18.42
N GLY A 127 8.66 14.77 -18.24
CA GLY A 127 7.91 15.46 -19.29
C GLY A 127 6.53 15.87 -18.79
N ALA A 128 5.62 16.23 -19.71
CA ALA A 128 4.30 16.76 -19.36
C ALA A 128 3.26 16.38 -20.41
N ALA A 129 1.99 16.61 -20.09
CA ALA A 129 0.90 16.38 -21.04
C ALA A 129 1.14 17.15 -22.35
N LYS A 130 1.04 16.45 -23.48
CA LYS A 130 1.29 16.96 -24.83
C LYS A 130 2.74 17.44 -25.07
N GLN A 131 3.69 17.00 -24.26
CA GLN A 131 5.12 17.21 -24.44
C GLN A 131 5.84 15.87 -24.54
N MET A 132 6.99 15.83 -25.22
CA MET A 132 7.80 14.61 -25.30
C MET A 132 8.24 14.17 -23.90
N HIS A 133 8.27 12.86 -23.69
CA HIS A 133 8.78 12.26 -22.46
C HIS A 133 10.17 11.68 -22.68
N THR A 134 11.00 11.71 -21.65
CA THR A 134 12.32 11.07 -21.66
C THR A 134 12.58 10.33 -20.35
N VAL A 135 13.38 9.27 -20.40
CA VAL A 135 13.73 8.45 -19.24
C VAL A 135 15.04 8.96 -18.66
N ILE A 136 15.07 9.19 -17.34
CA ILE A 136 16.29 9.46 -16.59
C ILE A 136 16.95 8.11 -16.26
N PRO A 137 18.04 7.71 -16.95
CA PRO A 137 18.52 6.33 -16.89
C PRO A 137 18.99 5.91 -15.50
N ASP A 138 19.57 6.85 -14.74
CA ASP A 138 20.09 6.62 -13.40
C ASP A 138 18.99 6.32 -12.36
N LEU A 139 17.76 6.79 -12.62
CA LEU A 139 16.61 6.56 -11.74
C LEU A 139 15.83 5.31 -12.12
N CYS A 140 15.93 4.88 -13.39
CA CYS A 140 15.18 3.76 -13.94
C CYS A 140 15.61 2.43 -13.31
N THR A 141 14.66 1.68 -12.75
CA THR A 141 14.92 0.35 -12.17
C THR A 141 14.93 -0.78 -13.19
N GLY A 142 14.51 -0.52 -14.43
CA GLY A 142 14.34 -1.56 -15.45
C GLY A 142 13.08 -2.40 -15.28
N CYS A 143 12.04 -1.85 -14.64
CA CYS A 143 10.84 -2.58 -14.28
C CYS A 143 9.88 -2.92 -15.41
N ASP A 144 10.10 -2.39 -16.62
CA ASP A 144 9.29 -2.55 -17.85
C ASP A 144 7.79 -2.18 -17.80
N LEU A 145 7.25 -1.79 -16.64
CA LEU A 145 5.85 -1.42 -16.45
C LEU A 145 5.36 -0.27 -17.35
N CYS A 146 6.25 0.57 -17.87
CA CYS A 146 5.90 1.66 -18.77
C CYS A 146 5.67 1.24 -20.23
N VAL A 147 6.13 0.05 -20.64
CA VAL A 147 6.01 -0.42 -22.03
C VAL A 147 4.55 -0.73 -22.39
N PRO A 148 3.82 -1.60 -21.67
CA PRO A 148 2.44 -1.95 -22.05
C PRO A 148 1.45 -0.77 -22.17
N PRO A 149 1.49 0.28 -21.31
CA PRO A 149 0.54 1.39 -21.41
C PRO A 149 0.89 2.42 -22.50
N CYS A 150 1.99 2.26 -23.24
CA CYS A 150 2.34 3.17 -24.33
C CYS A 150 1.47 2.90 -25.57
N PRO A 151 0.58 3.82 -25.99
CA PRO A 151 -0.35 3.58 -27.10
C PRO A 151 0.28 3.67 -28.49
N VAL A 152 1.51 4.18 -28.57
CA VAL A 152 2.29 4.37 -29.81
C VAL A 152 3.54 3.50 -29.83
N ASP A 153 3.69 2.61 -28.85
CA ASP A 153 4.79 1.64 -28.74
C ASP A 153 6.19 2.24 -28.91
N CYS A 154 6.41 3.44 -28.38
CA CYS A 154 7.67 4.18 -28.52
C CYS A 154 8.70 3.87 -27.41
N ILE A 155 8.58 2.76 -26.68
CA ILE A 155 9.43 2.49 -25.49
C ILE A 155 10.14 1.14 -25.60
N ASP A 156 11.47 1.20 -25.62
CA ASP A 156 12.34 0.02 -25.65
C ASP A 156 13.06 -0.19 -24.32
N MET A 157 13.33 -1.45 -24.00
CA MET A 157 14.17 -1.84 -22.87
C MET A 157 15.58 -2.14 -23.36
N VAL A 158 16.53 -1.25 -23.07
CA VAL A 158 17.92 -1.36 -23.52
C VAL A 158 18.82 -1.93 -22.42
N PRO A 159 19.48 -3.08 -22.62
CA PRO A 159 20.44 -3.63 -21.67
C PRO A 159 21.61 -2.68 -21.40
N VAL A 160 21.98 -2.48 -20.13
CA VAL A 160 23.06 -1.55 -19.73
C VAL A 160 24.15 -2.20 -18.89
N THR A 161 23.99 -3.46 -18.47
CA THR A 161 24.96 -4.14 -17.61
C THR A 161 25.78 -5.21 -18.33
N GLY A 162 25.68 -5.31 -19.65
CA GLY A 162 26.38 -6.32 -20.44
C GLY A 162 25.91 -7.72 -20.06
N THR A 163 26.84 -8.58 -19.60
CA THR A 163 26.53 -9.93 -19.11
C THR A 163 26.21 -10.00 -17.62
N ARG A 164 26.38 -8.91 -16.87
CA ARG A 164 26.11 -8.90 -15.42
C ARG A 164 24.60 -8.94 -15.18
N THR A 165 24.19 -9.77 -14.23
CA THR A 165 22.80 -10.00 -13.80
C THR A 165 22.68 -9.84 -12.28
N GLY A 166 21.46 -10.02 -11.74
CA GLY A 166 21.23 -10.04 -10.30
C GLY A 166 21.85 -8.86 -9.56
N TRP A 167 22.62 -9.15 -8.52
CA TRP A 167 23.28 -8.16 -7.67
C TRP A 167 24.65 -7.68 -8.21
N ASP A 168 25.22 -8.37 -9.19
CA ASP A 168 26.39 -7.87 -9.94
C ASP A 168 26.01 -6.71 -10.89
N ALA A 169 24.73 -6.67 -11.29
CA ALA A 169 24.14 -5.63 -12.14
C ALA A 169 23.51 -4.47 -11.34
N TRP A 170 23.23 -4.69 -10.05
CA TRP A 170 22.44 -3.78 -9.22
C TRP A 170 22.89 -3.81 -7.77
N SER A 171 23.52 -2.74 -7.31
CA SER A 171 24.07 -2.65 -5.94
C SER A 171 23.00 -2.39 -4.88
N GLN A 172 23.32 -2.68 -3.61
CA GLN A 172 22.45 -2.35 -2.48
C GLN A 172 22.07 -0.87 -2.43
N ALA A 173 23.04 0.04 -2.64
CA ALA A 173 22.79 1.47 -2.63
C ALA A 173 21.78 1.90 -3.72
N GLN A 174 21.81 1.25 -4.90
CA GLN A 174 20.86 1.51 -5.97
C GLN A 174 19.45 0.97 -5.63
N ALA A 175 19.37 -0.22 -5.02
CA ALA A 175 18.11 -0.77 -4.53
C ALA A 175 17.48 0.10 -3.44
N ASP A 176 18.27 0.55 -2.45
CA ASP A 176 17.82 1.44 -1.38
C ASP A 176 17.32 2.77 -1.94
N ALA A 177 18.06 3.36 -2.90
CA ALA A 177 17.65 4.59 -3.57
C ALA A 177 16.34 4.40 -4.37
N ALA A 178 16.16 3.25 -5.03
CA ALA A 178 14.92 2.92 -5.73
C ALA A 178 13.74 2.76 -4.78
N GLN A 179 13.93 2.11 -3.63
CA GLN A 179 12.91 2.01 -2.58
C GLN A 179 12.51 3.39 -2.06
N ALA A 180 13.49 4.24 -1.75
CA ALA A 180 13.23 5.60 -1.28
C ALA A 180 12.38 6.41 -2.27
N ARG A 181 12.67 6.31 -3.58
CA ARG A 181 11.86 6.94 -4.63
C ARG A 181 10.46 6.36 -4.72
N TYR A 182 10.33 5.04 -4.66
CA TYR A 182 9.02 4.37 -4.67
C TYR A 182 8.14 4.81 -3.49
N LEU A 183 8.71 4.85 -2.29
CA LEU A 183 8.00 5.31 -1.09
C LEU A 183 7.62 6.79 -1.20
N ALA A 184 8.54 7.65 -1.67
CA ALA A 184 8.26 9.07 -1.89
C ALA A 184 7.14 9.30 -2.92
N ARG A 185 7.14 8.54 -4.02
CA ARG A 185 6.07 8.58 -5.03
C ARG A 185 4.74 8.14 -4.42
N THR A 186 4.73 7.01 -3.72
CA THR A 186 3.51 6.45 -3.13
C THR A 186 2.89 7.44 -2.14
N ALA A 187 3.71 8.01 -1.25
CA ALA A 187 3.28 9.04 -0.31
C ALA A 187 2.74 10.30 -1.02
N ARG A 188 3.40 10.73 -2.11
CA ARG A 188 2.93 11.84 -2.93
C ARG A 188 1.57 11.55 -3.56
N LEU A 189 1.39 10.38 -4.18
CA LEU A 189 0.13 10.00 -4.84
C LEU A 189 -1.04 9.89 -3.84
N VAL A 190 -0.80 9.37 -2.64
CA VAL A 190 -1.80 9.34 -1.57
C VAL A 190 -2.22 10.76 -1.20
N ARG A 191 -1.24 11.64 -0.91
CA ARG A 191 -1.51 13.04 -0.57
C ARG A 191 -2.28 13.77 -1.69
N GLU A 192 -1.82 13.66 -2.93
CA GLU A 192 -2.48 14.31 -4.08
C GLU A 192 -3.92 13.83 -4.27
N ARG A 193 -4.17 12.53 -4.06
CA ARG A 193 -5.50 11.96 -4.10
C ARG A 193 -6.39 12.52 -3.00
N GLU A 194 -5.90 12.54 -1.76
CA GLU A 194 -6.64 13.08 -0.61
C GLU A 194 -6.96 14.57 -0.77
N GLU A 195 -5.99 15.38 -1.20
CA GLU A 195 -6.17 16.80 -1.50
C GLU A 195 -7.19 17.03 -2.61
N ASN A 196 -7.13 16.23 -3.68
CA ASN A 196 -8.08 16.31 -4.79
C ASN A 196 -9.49 15.91 -4.34
N ASP A 197 -9.62 14.83 -3.58
CA ASP A 197 -10.90 14.36 -3.05
C ASP A 197 -11.53 15.40 -2.11
N ALA A 198 -10.73 16.00 -1.21
CA ALA A 198 -11.16 17.11 -0.35
C ALA A 198 -11.60 18.34 -1.16
N ARG A 199 -10.84 18.72 -2.19
CA ARG A 199 -11.19 19.83 -3.09
C ARG A 199 -12.50 19.58 -3.83
N LEU A 200 -12.73 18.36 -4.31
CA LEU A 200 -13.96 17.98 -5.00
C LEU A 200 -15.15 17.97 -4.04
N ALA A 201 -14.96 17.47 -2.81
CA ALA A 201 -15.99 17.50 -1.77
C ALA A 201 -16.39 18.94 -1.41
N ALA A 202 -15.42 19.84 -1.23
CA ALA A 202 -15.68 21.26 -0.97
C ALA A 202 -16.42 21.94 -2.12
N LYS A 203 -16.03 21.68 -3.38
CA LYS A 203 -16.74 22.19 -4.57
C LYS A 203 -18.18 21.68 -4.64
N ALA A 204 -18.42 20.41 -4.32
CA ALA A 204 -19.75 19.83 -4.32
C ALA A 204 -20.65 20.45 -3.23
N ALA A 205 -20.12 20.63 -2.02
CA ALA A 205 -20.83 21.28 -0.91
C ALA A 205 -21.19 22.74 -1.25
N ALA A 206 -20.24 23.51 -1.80
CA ALA A 206 -20.48 24.89 -2.22
C ALA A 206 -21.54 24.98 -3.34
N LYS A 207 -21.51 24.06 -4.31
CA LYS A 207 -22.51 24.02 -5.38
C LYS A 207 -23.91 23.67 -4.86
N LEU A 208 -24.00 22.77 -3.88
CA LEU A 208 -25.26 22.42 -3.23
C LEU A 208 -25.83 23.62 -2.48
N ALA A 209 -25.01 24.32 -1.69
CA ALA A 209 -25.42 25.53 -0.96
C ALA A 209 -25.89 26.64 -1.92
N ALA A 210 -25.17 26.87 -3.02
CA ALA A 210 -25.56 27.85 -4.04
C ALA A 210 -26.92 27.52 -4.67
N VAL A 211 -27.16 26.25 -5.02
CA VAL A 211 -28.46 25.82 -5.57
C VAL A 211 -29.57 25.97 -4.52
N GLN A 212 -29.30 25.73 -3.23
CA GLN A 212 -30.28 25.91 -2.15
C GLN A 212 -30.62 27.38 -1.88
N ALA A 213 -29.69 28.30 -2.15
CA ALA A 213 -29.90 29.74 -1.99
C ALA A 213 -30.64 30.39 -3.18
N GLU A 214 -30.78 29.70 -4.32
CA GLU A 214 -31.61 30.17 -5.45
C GLU A 214 -33.05 30.42 -4.95
N SER A 215 -33.63 31.56 -5.31
CA SER A 215 -35.01 31.93 -4.99
C SER A 215 -35.89 31.76 -6.24
N PRO A 216 -36.58 30.62 -6.41
CA PRO A 216 -37.38 30.35 -7.59
C PRO A 216 -38.68 31.17 -7.59
N GLU A 217 -38.93 31.90 -8.67
CA GLU A 217 -40.07 32.81 -8.80
C GLU A 217 -41.35 32.07 -9.21
N ASN A 218 -41.21 30.94 -9.90
CA ASN A 218 -42.33 30.13 -10.40
C ASN A 218 -42.17 28.62 -10.09
N ASP A 219 -43.24 27.86 -10.29
CA ASP A 219 -43.27 26.41 -10.02
C ASP A 219 -42.30 25.62 -10.91
N ALA A 220 -42.08 26.08 -12.14
CA ALA A 220 -41.15 25.44 -13.06
C ALA A 220 -39.70 25.58 -12.57
N GLU A 221 -39.34 26.73 -12.01
CA GLU A 221 -38.04 27.02 -11.39
C GLU A 221 -37.85 26.26 -10.08
N ARG A 222 -38.88 26.18 -9.22
CA ARG A 222 -38.87 25.34 -8.01
C ARG A 222 -38.56 23.88 -8.36
N ALA A 223 -39.30 23.33 -9.31
CA ALA A 223 -39.09 21.96 -9.77
C ALA A 223 -37.69 21.78 -10.40
N ALA A 224 -37.15 22.79 -11.10
CA ALA A 224 -35.79 22.75 -11.64
C ALA A 224 -34.72 22.78 -10.55
N GLN A 225 -34.88 23.61 -9.53
CA GLN A 225 -33.99 23.67 -8.37
C GLN A 225 -33.97 22.35 -7.60
N GLU A 226 -35.13 21.75 -7.34
CA GLU A 226 -35.26 20.45 -6.69
C GLU A 226 -34.53 19.35 -7.47
N ARG A 227 -34.71 19.30 -8.79
CA ARG A 227 -33.99 18.35 -9.66
C ARG A 227 -32.48 18.54 -9.58
N LYS A 228 -31.99 19.79 -9.69
CA LYS A 228 -30.55 20.11 -9.57
C LYS A 228 -30.01 19.66 -8.21
N ARG A 229 -30.71 19.97 -7.12
CA ARG A 229 -30.34 19.59 -5.75
C ARG A 229 -30.26 18.07 -5.60
N ALA A 230 -31.28 17.34 -6.05
CA ALA A 230 -31.31 15.88 -5.98
C ALA A 230 -30.15 15.24 -6.74
N ILE A 231 -29.82 15.76 -7.93
CA ILE A 231 -28.67 15.27 -8.73
C ILE A 231 -27.35 15.50 -7.99
N ILE A 232 -27.13 16.70 -7.44
CA ILE A 232 -25.90 17.02 -6.71
C ILE A 232 -25.78 16.16 -5.45
N GLN A 233 -26.86 16.01 -4.69
CA GLN A 233 -26.88 15.23 -3.46
C GLN A 233 -26.65 13.73 -3.73
N ALA A 234 -27.24 13.19 -4.79
CA ALA A 234 -26.97 11.82 -5.24
C ALA A 234 -25.53 11.64 -5.75
N ALA A 235 -24.91 12.68 -6.33
CA ALA A 235 -23.50 12.64 -6.70
C ALA A 235 -22.56 12.62 -5.47
N ILE A 236 -22.86 13.44 -4.45
CA ILE A 236 -22.12 13.46 -3.18
C ILE A 236 -22.21 12.10 -2.46
N GLU A 237 -23.41 11.53 -2.38
CA GLU A 237 -23.61 10.24 -1.73
C GLU A 237 -22.86 9.11 -2.44
N ARG A 238 -22.91 9.06 -3.79
CA ARG A 238 -22.11 8.10 -4.57
C ARG A 238 -20.61 8.27 -4.36
N ALA A 239 -20.12 9.50 -4.20
CA ALA A 239 -18.71 9.75 -3.90
C ALA A 239 -18.34 9.23 -2.50
N ARG A 240 -19.21 9.47 -1.50
CA ARG A 240 -19.03 8.96 -0.12
C ARG A 240 -19.01 7.44 -0.06
N GLN A 241 -19.92 6.78 -0.78
CA GLN A 241 -19.96 5.32 -0.88
C GLN A 241 -18.72 4.74 -1.55
N LYS A 242 -18.18 5.41 -2.59
CA LYS A 242 -16.91 5.00 -3.21
C LYS A 242 -15.71 5.14 -2.26
N GLN A 243 -15.69 6.18 -1.43
CA GLN A 243 -14.64 6.35 -0.40
C GLN A 243 -14.73 5.26 0.68
N GLN A 244 -15.94 4.92 1.13
CA GLN A 244 -16.16 3.82 2.06
C GLN A 244 -15.79 2.46 1.45
N ALA A 245 -16.11 2.24 0.18
CA ALA A 245 -15.75 1.03 -0.56
C ALA A 245 -14.25 0.88 -0.88
N ALA A 246 -13.51 1.98 -0.87
CA ALA A 246 -12.06 1.99 -1.04
C ALA A 246 -11.29 1.76 0.27
N ARG A 247 -11.96 1.80 1.44
CA ARG A 247 -11.44 1.13 2.64
C ARG A 247 -11.44 -0.38 2.35
N PRO A 248 -10.41 -1.13 2.77
CA PRO A 248 -10.30 -2.54 2.43
C PRO A 248 -11.57 -3.28 2.86
N ARG A 249 -12.32 -3.79 1.87
CA ARG A 249 -13.57 -4.55 2.05
C ARG A 249 -13.36 -5.92 2.72
N ASN A 250 -12.13 -6.27 3.07
CA ASN A 250 -11.75 -7.58 3.61
C ASN A 250 -12.12 -7.78 5.10
N THR A 251 -12.89 -6.89 5.71
CA THR A 251 -13.42 -7.10 7.07
C THR A 251 -14.92 -7.39 7.11
N GLU A 252 -15.63 -7.27 5.99
CA GLU A 252 -17.08 -7.49 5.93
C GLU A 252 -17.39 -8.63 4.95
N ASN A 253 -18.15 -9.63 5.41
CA ASN A 253 -18.47 -10.88 4.69
C ASN A 253 -17.26 -11.76 4.33
N VAL A 254 -16.32 -11.92 5.27
CA VAL A 254 -15.26 -12.93 5.14
C VAL A 254 -15.83 -14.35 5.35
N SER A 255 -15.16 -15.36 4.82
CA SER A 255 -15.59 -16.76 5.00
C SER A 255 -15.62 -17.13 6.49
N ALA A 256 -16.42 -18.13 6.88
CA ALA A 256 -16.53 -18.55 8.29
C ALA A 256 -15.17 -18.90 8.92
N ALA A 257 -14.24 -19.44 8.12
CA ALA A 257 -12.87 -19.73 8.56
C ALA A 257 -12.06 -18.45 8.86
N VAL A 258 -12.19 -17.43 8.01
CA VAL A 258 -11.52 -16.13 8.22
C VAL A 258 -12.20 -15.35 9.35
N GLN A 259 -13.52 -15.44 9.49
CA GLN A 259 -14.25 -14.85 10.62
C GLN A 259 -13.77 -15.45 11.95
N ALA A 260 -13.60 -16.77 12.03
CA ALA A 260 -13.06 -17.43 13.21
C ALA A 260 -11.62 -16.99 13.54
N GLN A 261 -10.80 -16.65 12.53
CA GLN A 261 -9.46 -16.12 12.73
C GLN A 261 -9.48 -14.69 13.28
N ILE A 262 -10.41 -13.86 12.80
CA ILE A 262 -10.67 -12.50 13.32
C ILE A 262 -11.14 -12.59 14.76
N ASP A 263 -12.16 -13.41 15.05
CA ASP A 263 -12.71 -13.58 16.40
C ASP A 263 -11.66 -14.11 17.38
N ALA A 264 -10.80 -15.04 16.94
CA ALA A 264 -9.69 -15.52 17.74
C ALA A 264 -8.64 -14.43 18.01
N ALA A 265 -8.38 -13.53 17.04
CA ALA A 265 -7.48 -12.40 17.22
C ALA A 265 -8.07 -11.36 18.17
N ASP A 266 -9.36 -11.07 18.07
CA ASP A 266 -10.05 -10.11 18.93
C ASP A 266 -10.25 -10.64 20.34
N ALA A 267 -10.50 -11.95 20.52
CA ALA A 267 -10.49 -12.59 21.83
C ALA A 267 -9.10 -12.50 22.51
N ARG A 268 -8.01 -12.60 21.74
CA ARG A 268 -6.64 -12.38 22.26
C ARG A 268 -6.43 -10.92 22.67
N ARG A 269 -6.92 -9.95 21.90
CA ARG A 269 -6.85 -8.51 22.22
C ARG A 269 -7.69 -8.13 23.43
N ALA A 270 -8.91 -8.66 23.55
CA ALA A 270 -9.79 -8.45 24.70
C ALA A 270 -9.18 -8.99 26.00
N ARG A 271 -8.54 -10.17 25.96
CA ARG A 271 -7.77 -10.72 27.09
C ARG A 271 -6.56 -9.87 27.47
N ALA A 272 -6.04 -9.08 26.53
CA ALA A 272 -4.95 -8.12 26.73
C ALA A 272 -5.45 -6.70 27.07
N GLY A 273 -6.76 -6.49 27.25
CA GLY A 273 -7.34 -5.20 27.64
C GLY A 273 -7.47 -4.16 26.51
N LEU A 274 -7.32 -4.58 25.24
CA LEU A 274 -7.42 -3.70 24.07
C LEU A 274 -8.79 -3.89 23.40
N THR A 275 -9.67 -2.89 23.49
CA THR A 275 -10.99 -2.89 22.86
C THR A 275 -10.93 -2.27 21.46
N PRO A 276 -11.64 -2.82 20.45
CA PRO A 276 -11.70 -2.20 19.13
C PRO A 276 -12.43 -0.85 19.19
N GLY A 277 -11.77 0.23 18.76
CA GLY A 277 -12.41 1.54 18.51
C GLY A 277 -12.18 2.66 19.53
N GLN A 278 -11.30 2.50 20.52
CA GLN A 278 -11.00 3.58 21.48
C GLN A 278 -9.82 4.50 21.09
N ASP A 279 -9.03 4.13 20.08
CA ASP A 279 -7.86 4.90 19.64
C ASP A 279 -7.93 5.35 18.17
N ASP A 280 -9.13 5.66 17.67
CA ASP A 280 -9.28 6.30 16.35
C ASP A 280 -9.32 7.83 16.56
N PRO A 281 -8.25 8.60 16.26
CA PRO A 281 -8.21 10.04 16.51
C PRO A 281 -9.13 10.87 15.59
N ASN A 282 -10.09 10.25 14.92
CA ASN A 282 -11.00 10.86 13.95
C ASN A 282 -12.48 10.73 14.30
N THR A 283 -12.81 10.59 15.59
CA THR A 283 -14.16 10.84 16.12
C THR A 283 -14.19 12.23 16.75
N GLY A 284 -14.37 13.25 15.92
CA GLY A 284 -14.75 14.58 16.37
C GLY A 284 -16.10 14.54 17.07
N GLN A 285 -16.09 14.50 18.41
CA GLN A 285 -17.23 14.86 19.24
C GLN A 285 -17.11 16.34 19.58
N ASP A 286 -17.95 17.16 18.93
CA ASP A 286 -18.18 18.53 19.35
C ASP A 286 -18.89 18.57 20.71
N PRO A 287 -18.45 19.43 21.66
CA PRO A 287 -19.13 19.64 22.93
C PRO A 287 -20.13 20.80 22.83
N ALA A 288 -21.18 20.71 23.66
CA ALA A 288 -22.11 21.76 24.11
C ALA A 288 -23.50 21.84 23.45
N THR A 289 -24.52 21.47 24.25
CA THR A 289 -25.76 22.19 24.66
C THR A 289 -26.57 21.14 25.45
N ASP A 290 -27.13 21.34 26.64
CA ASP A 290 -27.76 22.53 27.19
C ASP A 290 -27.95 22.40 28.73
N ARG A 291 -28.02 23.55 29.40
CA ARG A 291 -28.13 23.74 30.84
C ARG A 291 -29.58 24.16 31.16
N LYS A 292 -30.28 23.40 32.02
CA LYS A 292 -31.42 23.79 32.88
C LYS A 292 -32.72 24.32 32.23
N GLN A 293 -33.84 23.65 32.53
CA GLN A 293 -34.87 24.18 33.46
C GLN A 293 -36.01 23.13 33.67
N GLU A 294 -36.07 22.57 34.88
CA GLU A 294 -37.33 22.11 35.49
C GLU A 294 -38.04 23.32 36.14
N PRO A 295 -39.37 23.29 36.30
CA PRO A 295 -40.06 24.05 37.35
C PRO A 295 -39.86 23.42 38.74
#